data_AF-A0AA40E3A8-F1
#
_entry.id   AF-A0AA40E3A8-F1
#
_cell.length_a   1.000
_cell.length_b   1.000
_cell.length_c   1.000
_cell.angle_alpha   90.00
_cell.angle_beta   90.00
_cell.angle_gamma   90.00
#
_symmetry.space_group_name_H-M   'P 1'
#
loop_
_entity.id
_entity.type
_entity.pdbx_description
1 polymer ?
#
loop_
_entity_poly.entity_id
_entity_poly.type
_entity_poly.pdbx_seq_one_letter_code
_entity_poly.pdbx_strand_id
1 'polypeptide(L)' 'PARQREMTPENAEELQLDATQVKMADLAKDMHIGKKFSLHEELMERERTKRQKEYERRRQRKNGASSDG' A
#
# COMPACT_ATOMS: atom_id res chain seq x y z
N PRO A 1 1.85 -17.61 0.87
CA PRO A 1 1.82 -17.70 2.35
C PRO A 1 2.58 -16.55 3.02
N ALA A 2 1.88 -15.66 3.74
CA ALA A 2 2.54 -14.66 4.59
C ALA A 2 3.41 -15.41 5.62
N ARG A 3 4.71 -15.06 5.73
CA ARG A 3 5.53 -15.60 6.82
C ARG A 3 4.87 -15.19 8.12
N GLN A 4 4.44 -16.17 8.91
CA GLN A 4 3.98 -15.91 10.27
C GLN A 4 5.10 -15.21 11.01
N ARG A 5 4.75 -14.16 11.76
CA ARG A 5 5.69 -13.52 12.67
C ARG A 5 6.16 -14.57 13.66
N GLU A 6 7.46 -14.69 13.83
CA GLU A 6 8.02 -15.49 14.91
C GLU A 6 7.64 -14.82 16.23
N MET A 7 7.33 -15.63 17.25
CA MET A 7 7.02 -15.09 18.57
C MET A 7 8.27 -14.46 19.16
N THR A 8 8.09 -13.32 19.84
CA THR A 8 9.16 -12.75 20.65
C THR A 8 9.59 -13.78 21.70
N PRO A 9 10.87 -14.17 21.75
CA PRO A 9 11.35 -15.14 22.73
C PRO A 9 11.27 -14.59 24.16
N GLU A 10 11.11 -15.47 25.14
CA GLU A 10 10.90 -15.09 26.55
C GLU A 10 12.10 -14.34 27.16
N ASN A 11 13.31 -14.62 26.68
CA ASN A 11 14.55 -13.98 27.14
C ASN A 11 14.94 -12.74 26.30
N ALA A 12 14.01 -12.14 25.55
CA ALA A 12 14.30 -11.01 24.67
C ALA A 12 14.88 -9.79 25.42
N GLU A 13 14.50 -9.58 26.68
CA GLU A 13 15.01 -8.46 27.50
C GLU A 13 16.49 -8.62 27.88
N GLU A 14 16.97 -9.85 27.96
CA GLU A 14 18.36 -10.18 28.32
C GLU A 14 19.27 -10.27 27.09
N LEU A 15 18.69 -10.28 25.89
CA LEU A 15 19.41 -10.45 24.64
C LEU A 15 20.11 -9.14 24.25
N GLN A 16 21.42 -9.08 24.40
CA GLN A 16 22.23 -8.00 23.82
C GLN A 16 22.42 -8.26 22.33
N LEU A 17 21.86 -7.39 21.49
CA LEU A 17 22.07 -7.43 20.06
C LEU A 17 23.46 -6.88 19.71
N ASP A 18 24.24 -7.66 18.95
CA ASP A 18 25.50 -7.18 18.38
C ASP A 18 25.20 -6.18 17.26
N ALA A 19 25.54 -4.91 17.50
CA ALA A 19 25.34 -3.82 16.55
C ALA A 19 26.11 -4.00 15.22
N THR A 20 27.10 -4.89 15.16
CA THR A 20 27.82 -5.23 13.92
C THR A 20 27.08 -6.27 13.08
N GLN A 21 26.18 -7.05 13.69
CA GLN A 21 25.36 -8.06 13.02
C GLN A 21 23.99 -7.53 12.60
N VAL A 22 23.47 -6.50 13.29
CA VAL A 22 22.19 -5.86 12.94
C VAL A 22 22.37 -4.96 11.71
N LYS A 23 21.88 -5.41 10.56
CA LYS A 23 21.86 -4.58 9.34
C LYS A 23 20.55 -3.81 9.25
N MET A 24 20.65 -2.53 8.88
CA MET A 24 19.48 -1.70 8.56
C MET A 24 18.58 -2.31 7.47
N ALA A 25 19.15 -3.12 6.59
CA ALA A 25 18.41 -3.84 5.56
C ALA A 25 17.44 -4.89 6.15
N ASP A 26 17.84 -5.58 7.21
CA ASP A 26 17.01 -6.59 7.87
C ASP A 26 15.87 -5.91 8.65
N LEU A 27 16.18 -4.82 9.36
CA LEU A 27 15.16 -3.99 10.02
C LEU A 27 14.12 -3.45 9.02
N ALA A 28 14.56 -2.94 7.86
CA ALA A 28 13.65 -2.45 6.83
C ALA A 28 12.75 -3.57 6.28
N LYS A 29 13.28 -4.78 6.15
CA LYS A 29 12.53 -5.96 5.71
C LYS A 29 11.47 -6.39 6.75
N ASP A 30 11.82 -6.35 8.02
CA ASP A 30 10.92 -6.71 9.13
C ASP A 30 9.80 -5.69 9.31
N MET A 31 10.13 -4.40 9.18
CA MET A 31 9.15 -3.31 9.15
C MET A 31 8.36 -3.24 7.84
N HIS A 32 8.64 -4.13 6.87
CA HIS A 32 8.02 -4.14 5.54
C HIS A 32 8.18 -2.82 4.78
N ILE A 33 9.20 -2.04 5.11
CA ILE A 33 9.56 -0.80 4.44
C ILE A 33 9.99 -1.15 3.01
N GLY A 34 9.37 -0.51 2.01
CA GLY A 34 9.62 -0.77 0.59
C GLY A 34 8.72 -1.85 -0.05
N LYS A 35 7.90 -2.59 0.73
CA LYS A 35 6.83 -3.43 0.16
C LYS A 35 5.56 -2.61 -0.06
N LYS A 36 4.75 -2.97 -1.06
CA LYS A 36 3.40 -2.40 -1.22
C LYS A 36 2.59 -2.68 0.06
N PHE A 37 1.98 -1.64 0.61
CA PHE A 37 1.05 -1.78 1.73
C PHE A 37 -0.19 -2.58 1.28
N SER A 38 -0.83 -3.29 2.20
CA SER A 38 -1.94 -4.21 1.90
C SER A 38 -3.10 -3.55 1.15
N LEU A 39 -3.39 -2.29 1.47
CA LEU A 39 -4.47 -1.50 0.88
C LEU A 39 -4.11 -0.86 -0.48
N HIS A 40 -2.93 -1.13 -1.03
CA HIS A 40 -2.45 -0.42 -2.21
C HIS A 40 -3.35 -0.62 -3.43
N GLU A 41 -3.72 -1.87 -3.72
CA GLU A 41 -4.57 -2.17 -4.87
C GLU A 41 -5.98 -1.57 -4.69
N GLU A 42 -6.53 -1.58 -3.48
CA GLU A 42 -7.83 -0.97 -3.17
C GLU A 42 -7.82 0.56 -3.37
N LEU A 43 -6.77 1.25 -2.90
CA LEU A 43 -6.63 2.69 -3.13
C LEU A 43 -6.50 3.03 -4.62
N MET A 44 -5.74 2.23 -5.37
CA MET A 44 -5.57 2.41 -6.82
C MET A 44 -6.89 2.18 -7.57
N GLU A 45 -7.67 1.18 -7.17
CA GLU A 45 -9.00 0.92 -7.73
C GLU A 45 -9.97 2.07 -7.43
N ARG A 46 -9.94 2.59 -6.20
CA ARG A 46 -10.74 3.77 -5.81
C ARG A 46 -10.40 5.01 -6.65
N GLU A 47 -9.11 5.24 -6.93
CA GLU A 47 -8.71 6.33 -7.83
C GLU A 47 -9.21 6.11 -9.26
N ARG A 48 -9.07 4.90 -9.80
CA ARG A 48 -9.52 4.57 -11.16
C ARG A 48 -11.03 4.79 -11.32
N THR A 49 -11.83 4.29 -10.38
CA THR A 49 -13.29 4.46 -10.40
C THR A 49 -13.69 5.93 -10.30
N LYS A 50 -13.00 6.72 -9.48
CA LYS A 50 -13.22 8.18 -9.40
C LYS A 50 -12.96 8.86 -10.74
N ARG A 51 -11.82 8.57 -11.38
CA ARG A 51 -11.48 9.12 -12.70
C ARG A 51 -12.51 8.72 -13.76
N GLN A 52 -12.93 7.45 -13.77
CA GLN A 52 -13.92 6.96 -14.72
C GLN A 52 -15.27 7.70 -14.59
N LYS A 53 -15.77 7.88 -13.36
CA LYS A 53 -16.98 8.66 -13.09
C LYS A 53 -16.86 10.11 -13.56
N GLU A 54 -15.69 10.74 -13.39
CA GLU A 54 -15.45 12.09 -13.91
C GLU A 54 -15.43 12.14 -15.43
N TYR A 55 -14.82 11.15 -16.09
CA TYR A 55 -14.85 11.04 -17.55
C TYR A 55 -16.27 10.87 -18.09
N GLU A 56 -17.07 10.00 -17.47
CA GLU A 56 -18.48 9.80 -17.83
C GLU A 56 -19.29 11.09 -17.67
N ARG A 57 -19.10 11.80 -16.56
CA ARG A 57 -19.75 13.10 -16.33
C ARG A 57 -19.36 14.14 -17.39
N ARG A 58 -18.09 14.20 -17.78
CA ARG A 58 -17.61 15.09 -18.86
C ARG A 58 -18.19 14.69 -20.22
N ARG A 59 -18.29 13.39 -20.50
CA ARG A 59 -18.88 12.87 -21.73
C ARG A 59 -20.38 13.19 -21.83
N GLN A 60 -21.13 13.03 -20.74
CA GLN A 60 -22.54 13.39 -20.68
C GLN A 60 -22.76 14.89 -20.93
N ARG A 61 -21.91 15.76 -20.36
CA ARG A 61 -21.97 17.20 -20.63
C ARG A 61 -21.71 17.54 -22.10
N LYS A 62 -20.75 16.87 -22.74
CA LYS A 62 -20.51 17.05 -24.18
C LYS A 62 -21.69 16.57 -25.01
N ASN A 63 -22.21 15.37 -24.72
CA ASN A 63 -23.33 14.80 -25.47
C ASN A 63 -24.63 15.61 -25.29
N GLY A 64 -24.90 16.15 -24.10
CA GLY A 64 -26.06 17.02 -23.84
C GLY A 64 -25.93 18.41 -24.47
N ALA A 65 -24.70 18.92 -24.65
CA ALA A 65 -24.45 20.15 -25.40
C ALA A 65 -24.53 19.96 -26.93
N SER A 66 -24.49 18.71 -27.42
CA SER A 66 -24.58 18.39 -28.85
C SER A 66 -26.00 18.07 -29.33
N SER A 67 -27.00 18.07 -28.44
CA SER A 67 -28.41 17.83 -28.80
C SER A 67 -29.29 19.09 -28.75
N ASP A 68 -28.71 20.27 -28.46
CA ASP A 68 -29.42 21.56 -28.35
C ASP A 68 -28.93 22.56 -29.43
N GLY A 69 -28.62 22.08 -30.63
CA GLY A 69 -28.16 22.87 -31.78
C GLY A 69 -28.80 22.43 -33.08
#